data_AF-A0A2J6N8P9-F1
#
_entry.id   AF-A0A2J6N8P9-F1
#
_cell.length_a   1.000
_cell.length_b   1.000
_cell.length_c   1.000
_cell.angle_alpha   90.00
_cell.angle_beta   90.00
_cell.angle_gamma   90.00
#
_symmetry.space_group_name_H-M   'P 1'
#
loop_
_entity.id
_entity.type
_entity.pdbx_description
1 polymer ?
#
loop_
_entity_poly.entity_id
_entity_poly.type
_entity_poly.pdbx_seq_one_letter_code
_entity_poly.pdbx_strand_id
1 'polypeptide(L)'
;MEKKYNQNERMKLEIISMIDENPSNWIKAAYFSDSEVSKIMEILYKLWEENNEKGFPIDYASNEQLKALYSKAKRYSSMKEEEAMKTVLERVEK
;
A
#
# COMPACT_ATOMS: atom_id res chain seq x y z
N MET A 1 -8.92 -24.76 -4.38
CA MET A 1 -8.75 -23.38 -4.90
C MET A 1 -9.26 -22.30 -3.93
N GLU A 2 -10.14 -22.60 -2.97
CA GLU A 2 -10.69 -21.63 -2.00
C GLU A 2 -9.67 -20.94 -1.07
N LYS A 3 -8.61 -21.62 -0.63
CA LYS A 3 -7.65 -21.03 0.33
C LYS A 3 -6.91 -19.79 -0.21
N LYS A 4 -6.71 -19.70 -1.53
CA LYS A 4 -5.88 -18.66 -2.16
C LYS A 4 -6.61 -17.32 -2.31
N TYR A 5 -7.91 -17.35 -2.63
CA TYR A 5 -8.76 -16.15 -2.66
C TYR A 5 -8.92 -15.54 -1.27
N ASN A 6 -9.05 -16.37 -0.25
CA ASN A 6 -9.14 -15.92 1.15
C ASN A 6 -7.87 -15.17 1.59
N GLN A 7 -6.69 -15.64 1.19
CA GLN A 7 -5.43 -15.00 1.56
C GLN A 7 -5.27 -13.60 0.95
N ASN A 8 -5.67 -13.40 -0.30
CA ASN A 8 -5.57 -12.09 -0.94
C ASN A 8 -6.51 -11.07 -0.31
N GLU A 9 -7.78 -11.45 -0.10
CA GLU A 9 -8.74 -10.57 0.58
C GLU A 9 -8.25 -10.19 1.98
N ARG A 10 -7.69 -11.16 2.71
CA ARG A 10 -7.08 -10.89 4.01
C ARG A 10 -5.91 -9.89 3.91
N MET A 11 -5.03 -10.02 2.92
CA MET A 11 -3.93 -9.06 2.74
C MET A 11 -4.44 -7.67 2.39
N LYS A 12 -5.47 -7.55 1.56
CA LYS A 12 -6.09 -6.25 1.23
C LYS A 12 -6.62 -5.57 2.49
N LEU A 13 -7.43 -6.28 3.27
CA LEU A 13 -8.00 -5.77 4.53
C LEU A 13 -6.92 -5.38 5.52
N GLU A 14 -5.87 -6.19 5.65
CA GLU A 14 -4.76 -5.88 6.55
C GLU A 14 -3.92 -4.67 6.06
N ILE A 15 -3.73 -4.47 4.74
CA ILE A 15 -3.09 -3.26 4.21
C ILE A 15 -3.91 -2.02 4.58
N ILE A 16 -5.23 -2.05 4.31
CA ILE A 16 -6.15 -0.95 4.62
C ILE A 16 -6.08 -0.62 6.11
N SER A 17 -6.15 -1.62 6.97
CA SER A 17 -6.07 -1.43 8.42
C SER A 17 -4.71 -0.87 8.88
N MET A 18 -3.60 -1.37 8.31
CA MET A 18 -2.25 -0.93 8.69
C MET A 18 -1.90 0.47 8.19
N ILE A 19 -2.45 0.89 7.04
CA ILE A 19 -2.04 2.11 6.33
C ILE A 19 -3.19 3.11 6.24
N ASP A 20 -4.27 2.81 5.52
CA ASP A 20 -5.34 3.78 5.26
C ASP A 20 -6.04 4.22 6.56
N GLU A 21 -6.26 3.27 7.47
CA GLU A 21 -6.86 3.50 8.80
C GLU A 21 -5.84 3.91 9.87
N ASN A 22 -4.54 3.92 9.55
CA ASN A 22 -3.51 4.29 10.51
C ASN A 22 -3.76 5.71 11.05
N PRO A 23 -3.65 5.97 12.37
CA PRO A 23 -3.85 7.32 12.90
C PRO A 23 -2.71 8.28 12.52
N SER A 24 -1.50 7.79 12.24
CA SER A 24 -0.36 8.65 11.90
C SER A 24 -0.32 8.96 10.40
N ASN A 25 -0.47 10.24 10.06
CA ASN A 25 -0.31 10.72 8.69
C ASN A 25 1.13 10.54 8.18
N TRP A 26 2.13 10.53 9.06
CA TRP A 26 3.52 10.30 8.69
C TRP A 26 3.77 8.86 8.24
N ILE A 27 3.15 7.87 8.90
CA ILE A 27 3.22 6.48 8.44
C ILE A 27 2.60 6.33 7.05
N LYS A 28 1.43 6.94 6.81
CA LYS A 28 0.80 6.95 5.49
C LYS A 28 1.71 7.57 4.44
N ALA A 29 2.22 8.77 4.71
CA ALA A 29 3.11 9.49 3.82
C ALA A 29 4.40 8.69 3.54
N ALA A 30 4.99 8.04 4.55
CA ALA A 30 6.17 7.20 4.38
C ALA A 30 5.90 5.95 3.53
N TYR A 31 4.72 5.35 3.65
CA TYR A 31 4.30 4.23 2.82
C TYR A 31 4.10 4.66 1.35
N PHE A 32 3.27 5.68 1.10
CA PHE A 32 2.93 6.09 -0.26
C PHE A 32 4.08 6.79 -0.99
N SER A 33 5.06 7.34 -0.28
CA SER A 33 6.29 7.88 -0.90
C SER A 33 7.37 6.83 -1.18
N ASP A 34 7.16 5.55 -0.82
CA ASP A 34 8.07 4.48 -1.20
C ASP A 34 8.00 4.25 -2.71
N SER A 35 9.15 4.26 -3.38
CA SER A 35 9.20 4.24 -4.85
C SER A 35 8.63 2.96 -5.46
N GLU A 36 8.68 1.83 -4.76
CA GLU A 36 8.06 0.58 -5.20
C GLU A 36 6.54 0.62 -4.99
N VAL A 37 6.09 1.15 -3.86
CA VAL A 37 4.66 1.34 -3.57
C VAL A 37 4.03 2.29 -4.58
N SER A 38 4.64 3.46 -4.83
CA SER A 38 4.14 4.44 -5.81
C SER A 38 3.97 3.81 -7.19
N LYS A 39 5.00 3.12 -7.68
CA LYS A 39 4.95 2.44 -8.99
C LYS A 39 3.85 1.40 -9.08
N ILE A 40 3.67 0.59 -8.03
CA ILE A 40 2.57 -0.38 -8.01
C ILE A 40 1.23 0.35 -8.03
N MET A 41 1.04 1.34 -7.15
CA MET A 41 -0.23 2.09 -7.07
C MET A 41 -0.58 2.78 -8.39
N GLU A 42 0.38 3.40 -9.08
CA GLU A 42 0.19 3.99 -10.40
C GLU A 42 -0.37 2.97 -11.42
N ILE A 43 0.19 1.76 -11.44
CA ILE A 43 -0.31 0.67 -12.29
C ILE A 43 -1.74 0.30 -11.90
N LEU A 44 -2.03 0.17 -10.60
CA LEU A 44 -3.34 -0.23 -10.11
C LEU A 44 -4.42 0.82 -10.40
N TYR A 45 -4.11 2.10 -10.21
CA TYR A 45 -5.02 3.19 -10.57
C TYR A 45 -5.31 3.21 -12.06
N LYS A 46 -4.28 3.08 -12.90
CA LYS A 46 -4.46 2.98 -14.35
C LYS A 46 -5.38 1.83 -14.74
N LEU A 47 -5.16 0.63 -14.18
CA LEU A 47 -6.02 -0.53 -14.45
C LEU A 47 -7.45 -0.30 -13.98
N TRP A 48 -7.63 0.33 -12.82
CA TRP A 48 -8.95 0.67 -12.30
C TRP A 48 -9.70 1.66 -13.20
N GLU A 49 -9.02 2.72 -13.66
CA GLU A 49 -9.54 3.69 -14.63
C GLU A 49 -9.91 3.02 -15.97
N GLU A 50 -9.02 2.18 -16.53
CA GLU A 50 -9.27 1.40 -17.75
C GLU A 50 -10.46 0.44 -17.62
N ASN A 51 -10.84 0.09 -16.39
CA ASN A 51 -11.98 -0.76 -16.08
C ASN A 51 -13.20 0.03 -15.56
N ASN A 52 -13.31 1.32 -15.94
CA ASN A 52 -14.42 2.22 -15.58
C ASN A 52 -14.59 2.37 -14.07
N GLU A 53 -13.49 2.41 -13.33
CA GLU A 53 -13.47 2.68 -11.89
C GLU A 53 -14.29 1.66 -11.06
N LYS A 54 -14.46 0.43 -11.57
CA LYS A 54 -15.21 -0.61 -10.87
C LYS A 54 -14.39 -1.18 -9.71
N GLY A 55 -14.95 -1.16 -8.50
CA GLY A 55 -14.28 -1.68 -7.30
C GLY A 55 -13.23 -0.70 -6.78
N PHE A 56 -12.14 -1.21 -6.20
CA PHE A 56 -11.02 -0.40 -5.71
C PHE A 56 -9.72 -0.70 -6.48
N PRO A 57 -8.76 0.24 -6.56
CA PRO A 57 -7.48 -0.01 -7.23
C PRO A 57 -6.77 -1.28 -6.76
N ILE A 58 -6.79 -1.56 -5.45
CA ILE A 58 -6.17 -2.76 -4.86
C ILE A 58 -6.78 -4.07 -5.35
N ASP A 59 -8.00 -4.06 -5.90
CA ASP A 59 -8.65 -5.24 -6.47
C ASP A 59 -8.00 -5.71 -7.77
N TYR A 60 -7.27 -4.81 -8.44
CA TYR A 60 -6.55 -5.09 -9.69
C TYR A 60 -5.12 -5.58 -9.46
N ALA A 61 -4.70 -5.70 -8.19
CA ALA A 61 -3.35 -6.13 -7.86
C ALA A 61 -3.11 -7.60 -8.20
N SER A 62 -1.99 -7.86 -8.89
CA SER A 62 -1.48 -9.23 -9.01
C SER A 62 -1.08 -9.77 -7.63
N ASN A 63 -0.97 -11.10 -7.51
CA ASN A 63 -0.54 -11.72 -6.25
C ASN A 63 0.84 -11.22 -5.78
N GLU A 64 1.74 -10.90 -6.71
CA GLU A 64 3.09 -10.44 -6.40
C GLU A 64 3.07 -8.98 -5.93
N GLN A 65 2.33 -8.13 -6.63
CA GLN A 65 2.11 -6.73 -6.25
C GLN A 65 1.46 -6.64 -4.87
N LEU A 66 0.41 -7.43 -4.62
CA LEU A 66 -0.28 -7.44 -3.34
C LEU A 66 0.64 -7.89 -2.19
N LYS A 67 1.49 -8.90 -2.42
CA LYS A 67 2.51 -9.32 -1.44
C LYS A 67 3.55 -8.23 -1.18
N ALA A 68 3.99 -7.52 -2.21
CA ALA A 68 4.95 -6.42 -2.08
C ALA A 68 4.34 -5.27 -1.25
N LEU A 69 3.13 -4.82 -1.61
CA LEU A 69 2.37 -3.83 -0.85
C LEU A 69 2.19 -4.25 0.61
N TYR A 70 1.77 -5.50 0.84
CA TYR A 70 1.58 -6.03 2.18
C TYR A 70 2.86 -6.09 3.02
N SER A 71 3.98 -6.50 2.42
CA SER A 71 5.29 -6.52 3.09
C SER A 71 5.74 -5.11 3.48
N LYS A 72 5.54 -4.14 2.58
CA LYS A 72 5.83 -2.73 2.86
C LYS A 72 4.90 -2.19 3.94
N ALA A 73 3.62 -2.51 3.90
CA ALA A 73 2.62 -2.05 4.85
C ALA A 73 3.03 -2.45 6.27
N LYS A 74 3.40 -3.74 6.47
CA LYS A 74 3.94 -4.23 7.75
C LYS A 74 5.16 -3.45 8.23
N ARG A 75 6.10 -3.20 7.32
CA ARG A 75 7.34 -2.48 7.66
C ARG A 75 7.08 -1.04 8.08
N TYR A 76 6.21 -0.32 7.37
CA TYR A 76 5.93 1.08 7.67
C TYR A 76 5.01 1.22 8.89
N SER A 77 4.01 0.36 9.04
CA SER A 77 3.09 0.39 10.19
C SER A 77 3.77 0.09 11.53
N SER A 78 4.94 -0.57 11.51
CA SER A 78 5.72 -0.84 12.72
C SER A 78 6.73 0.25 13.07
N MET A 79 6.86 1.30 12.24
CA MET A 79 7.75 2.42 12.52
C MET A 79 7.19 3.31 13.63
N LYS A 80 8.08 4.02 14.31
CA LYS A 80 7.67 5.19 15.10
C LYS A 80 7.33 6.34 14.17
N GLU A 81 6.42 7.20 14.62
CA GLU A 81 5.98 8.37 13.84
C GLU A 81 7.14 9.29 13.45
N GLU A 82 8.11 9.52 14.35
CA GLU A 82 9.32 10.31 14.08
C GLU A 82 10.20 9.69 12.97
N GLU A 83 10.36 8.37 12.97
CA GLU A 83 11.12 7.64 11.95
C GLU A 83 10.44 7.72 10.58
N ALA A 84 9.11 7.62 10.56
CA ALA A 84 8.31 7.78 9.36
C ALA A 84 8.41 9.21 8.80
N MET A 85 8.31 10.22 9.67
CA MET A 85 8.50 11.62 9.29
C MET A 85 9.87 11.87 8.66
N LYS A 86 10.95 11.41 9.32
CA LYS A 86 12.32 11.54 8.80
C LYS A 86 12.46 10.89 7.42
N THR A 87 11.89 9.69 7.26
CA THR A 87 11.89 8.96 5.97
C THR A 87 11.23 9.77 4.86
N VAL A 88 10.14 10.48 5.16
CA VAL A 88 9.45 11.34 4.18
C VAL A 88 10.32 12.54 3.81
N LEU A 89 10.87 13.24 4.80
CA LEU A 89 11.70 14.43 4.58
C LEU A 89 12.92 14.13 3.71
N GLU A 90 13.62 13.02 3.98
CA GLU A 90 14.78 12.55 3.20
C GLU A 90 14.46 12.24 1.73
N ARG A 91 13.18 12.02 1.38
CA ARG A 91 12.73 11.77 0.00
C ARG A 91 12.31 13.05 -0.71
N VAL A 92 11.78 14.03 0.02
CA VAL A 92 11.32 15.31 -0.54
C VAL A 92 12.50 16.25 -0.84
N GLU A 93 13.58 16.14 -0.06
CA GLU A 93 14.78 16.97 -0.24
C GLU A 93 15.72 16.52 -1.38
N LYS A 94 15.40 15.42 -2.07
CA LYS A 94 16.18 14.88 -3.19
C LYS A 94 15.57 15.25 -4.54
#